data_AF-A0A8T5MLD9-F1
#
_entry.id   AF-A0A8T5MLD9-F1
#
_cell.length_a   1.000
_cell.length_b   1.000
_cell.length_c   1.000
_cell.angle_alpha   90.00
_cell.angle_beta   90.00
_cell.angle_gamma   90.00
#
_symmetry.space_group_name_H-M   'P 1'
#
loop_
_entity.id
_entity.type
_entity.pdbx_description
1 polymer ?
#
loop_
_entity_poly.entity_id
_entity_poly.type
_entity_poly.pdbx_seq_one_letter_code
_entity_poly.pdbx_strand_id
1 'polypeptide(L)'
;MDRKTAKKIKLVSGLGVIILLVAIGFSALGDFASPYKTVSDVALSPGEYTGRQVQVEGDVIIESIVWESPVLTFTMTDGINELDIRYEGVLPGSFP
;
A
#
# COMPACT_ATOMS: atom_id res chain seq x y z
N MET A 1 2.48 -42.17 -29.58
CA MET A 1 1.78 -41.48 -28.48
C MET A 1 0.28 -41.51 -28.76
N ASP A 2 -0.55 -41.98 -27.82
CA ASP A 2 -2.00 -42.11 -28.05
C ASP A 2 -2.70 -40.74 -28.14
N ARG A 3 -3.71 -40.64 -29.00
CA ARG A 3 -4.50 -39.43 -29.27
C ARG A 3 -5.26 -38.96 -28.03
N LYS A 4 -5.67 -39.87 -27.14
CA LYS A 4 -6.26 -39.51 -25.84
C LYS A 4 -5.23 -38.90 -24.89
N THR A 5 -4.02 -39.46 -24.85
CA THR A 5 -2.90 -38.93 -24.04
C THR A 5 -2.50 -37.53 -24.51
N ALA A 6 -2.42 -37.31 -25.82
CA ALA A 6 -2.12 -35.98 -26.38
C ALA A 6 -3.21 -34.94 -26.05
N LYS A 7 -4.50 -35.31 -26.05
CA LYS A 7 -5.60 -34.42 -25.65
C LYS A 7 -5.56 -34.08 -24.16
N LYS A 8 -5.29 -35.06 -23.29
CA LYS A 8 -5.14 -34.84 -21.84
C LYS A 8 -3.98 -33.89 -21.53
N ILE A 9 -2.83 -34.07 -22.18
CA ILE A 9 -1.66 -33.20 -22.00
C ILE A 9 -1.99 -31.75 -22.41
N LYS A 10 -2.66 -31.56 -23.56
CA LYS A 10 -3.09 -30.22 -23.99
C LYS A 10 -4.03 -29.56 -22.97
N LEU A 11 -5.01 -30.31 -22.47
CA LEU A 11 -5.97 -29.81 -21.47
C LEU A 11 -5.26 -29.39 -20.17
N VAL A 12 -4.36 -30.23 -19.66
CA VAL A 12 -3.60 -29.94 -18.44
C VAL A 12 -2.68 -28.74 -18.65
N SER A 13 -2.00 -28.63 -19.80
CA SER A 13 -1.17 -27.47 -20.09
C SER A 13 -1.97 -26.18 -20.19
N GLY A 14 -3.14 -26.22 -20.83
CA GLY A 14 -4.02 -25.06 -20.96
C GLY A 14 -4.56 -24.60 -19.61
N LEU A 15 -4.97 -25.55 -18.76
CA LEU A 15 -5.42 -25.24 -17.41
C LEU A 15 -4.29 -24.65 -16.56
N GLY A 16 -3.06 -25.16 -16.69
CA GLY A 16 -1.89 -24.61 -16.01
C GLY A 16 -1.62 -23.15 -16.40
N VAL A 17 -1.74 -22.81 -17.69
CA VAL A 17 -1.59 -21.42 -18.17
C VAL A 17 -2.68 -20.52 -17.60
N ILE A 18 -3.93 -20.98 -17.56
CA ILE A 18 -5.05 -20.21 -16.99
C ILE A 18 -4.80 -19.94 -15.50
N ILE A 19 -4.40 -20.95 -14.73
CA ILE A 19 -4.12 -20.79 -13.30
C ILE A 19 -2.97 -19.80 -13.07
N LEU A 20 -1.91 -19.87 -13.88
CA LEU A 20 -0.79 -18.94 -13.80
C LEU A 20 -1.23 -17.49 -14.08
N LEU A 21 -2.04 -17.28 -15.12
CA LEU A 21 -2.55 -15.96 -15.47
C LEU A 21 -3.46 -15.38 -14.37
N VAL A 22 -4.30 -16.23 -13.76
CA VAL A 22 -5.15 -15.82 -12.63
C VAL A 22 -4.29 -15.41 -11.43
N ALA A 23 -3.26 -16.19 -11.08
CA ALA A 23 -2.36 -15.86 -9.97
C ALA A 23 -1.66 -14.50 -10.18
N ILE A 24 -1.12 -14.27 -11.38
CA ILE A 24 -0.46 -13.00 -11.73
C ILE A 24 -1.47 -11.84 -11.69
N GLY A 25 -2.68 -12.05 -12.23
CA GLY A 25 -3.75 -11.05 -12.22
C GLY A 25 -4.15 -10.63 -10.81
N PHE A 26 -4.31 -11.58 -9.88
CA PHE A 26 -4.64 -11.27 -8.48
C PHE A 26 -3.52 -10.48 -7.78
N SER A 27 -2.25 -10.80 -8.04
CA SER A 27 -1.13 -10.02 -7.50
C SER A 27 -1.09 -8.60 -8.04
N ALA A 28 -1.46 -8.39 -9.31
CA ALA A 28 -1.47 -7.06 -9.92
C ALA A 28 -2.64 -6.18 -9.44
N LEU A 29 -3.79 -6.77 -9.10
CA LEU A 29 -4.99 -6.02 -8.69
C LEU A 29 -4.91 -5.46 -7.27
N GLY A 30 -4.05 -5.98 -6.40
CA GLY A 30 -3.89 -5.49 -5.02
C GLY A 30 -3.47 -4.02 -4.93
N ASP A 31 -2.68 -3.55 -5.89
CA ASP A 31 -2.23 -2.14 -5.97
C ASP A 31 -3.29 -1.18 -6.56
N PHE A 32 -4.34 -1.71 -7.21
CA PHE A 32 -5.40 -0.89 -7.83
C PHE A 32 -6.58 -0.59 -6.91
N ALA A 33 -6.67 -1.21 -5.73
CA ALA A 33 -7.86 -1.13 -4.89
C ALA A 33 -7.97 0.18 -4.08
N SER A 34 -6.86 0.84 -3.76
CA SER A 34 -6.82 2.20 -3.19
C SER A 34 -5.42 2.79 -3.35
N PRO A 35 -5.26 4.04 -3.84
CA PRO A 35 -3.96 4.70 -3.87
C PRO A 35 -3.48 5.12 -2.46
N TYR A 36 -4.37 5.07 -1.46
CA TYR A 36 -4.06 5.44 -0.07
C TYR A 36 -3.57 4.22 0.70
N LYS A 37 -2.50 4.41 1.47
CA LYS A 37 -2.00 3.46 2.47
C LYS A 37 -2.46 3.89 3.85
N THR A 38 -2.69 2.95 4.74
CA THR A 38 -2.96 3.25 6.14
C THR A 38 -1.67 3.61 6.88
N VAL A 39 -1.80 4.21 8.06
CA VAL A 39 -0.67 4.41 8.99
C VAL A 39 0.03 3.08 9.29
N SER A 40 -0.71 2.02 9.58
CA SER A 40 -0.15 0.69 9.85
C SER A 40 0.62 0.11 8.67
N ASP A 41 0.15 0.27 7.44
CA ASP A 41 0.86 -0.23 6.25
C ASP A 41 2.29 0.33 6.20
N VAL A 42 2.42 1.64 6.44
CA VAL A 42 3.71 2.34 6.38
C VAL A 42 4.56 2.06 7.62
N ALA A 43 3.97 2.10 8.81
CA ALA A 43 4.68 1.93 10.08
C ALA A 43 5.28 0.52 10.24
N LEU A 44 4.58 -0.52 9.76
CA LEU A 44 5.02 -1.91 9.88
C LEU A 44 6.02 -2.32 8.79
N SER A 45 6.06 -1.61 7.66
CA SER A 45 6.91 -1.94 6.50
C SER A 45 7.65 -0.71 5.93
N PRO A 46 8.39 0.06 6.74
CA PRO A 46 8.94 1.35 6.31
C PRO A 46 9.92 1.23 5.14
N GLY A 47 10.63 0.10 5.02
CA GLY A 47 11.56 -0.16 3.92
C GLY A 47 10.89 -0.27 2.54
N GLU A 48 9.62 -0.65 2.48
CA GLU A 48 8.87 -0.74 1.22
C GLU A 48 8.52 0.64 0.65
N TYR A 49 8.38 1.63 1.54
CA TYR A 49 7.91 2.99 1.21
C TYR A 49 9.04 4.03 1.19
N THR A 50 10.21 3.69 1.72
CA THR A 50 11.37 4.60 1.76
C THR A 50 11.76 5.06 0.35
N GLY A 51 11.87 6.38 0.15
CA GLY A 51 12.24 6.99 -1.13
C GLY A 51 11.12 7.01 -2.17
N ARG A 52 9.88 6.70 -1.77
CA ARG A 52 8.70 6.74 -2.63
C ARG A 52 7.73 7.83 -2.17
N GLN A 53 7.01 8.42 -3.11
CA GLN A 53 5.87 9.26 -2.78
C GLN A 53 4.67 8.35 -2.47
N VAL A 54 4.08 8.51 -1.29
CA VAL A 54 2.97 7.68 -0.81
C VAL A 54 1.91 8.62 -0.25
N GLN A 55 0.64 8.31 -0.50
CA GLN A 55 -0.48 8.98 0.16
C GLN A 55 -0.91 8.12 1.35
N VAL A 56 -0.91 8.71 2.54
CA VAL A 56 -1.24 8.00 3.78
C VAL A 56 -2.52 8.58 4.36
N GLU A 57 -3.47 7.71 4.69
CA GLU A 57 -4.70 8.04 5.38
C GLU A 57 -4.55 7.70 6.88
N GLY A 58 -4.97 8.64 7.73
CA GLY A 58 -4.96 8.51 9.17
C GLY A 58 -5.44 9.79 9.86
N ASP A 59 -5.70 9.68 11.15
CA ASP A 59 -6.11 10.78 12.01
C ASP A 59 -4.88 11.42 12.68
N VAL A 60 -4.93 12.73 12.90
CA VAL A 60 -3.87 13.46 13.63
C VAL A 60 -4.11 13.33 15.13
N ILE A 61 -3.05 12.98 15.89
CA ILE A 61 -3.06 13.06 17.35
C ILE A 61 -2.82 14.53 17.74
N ILE A 62 -3.87 15.22 18.18
CA ILE A 62 -3.85 16.69 18.40
C ILE A 62 -2.75 17.10 19.39
N GLU A 63 -2.54 16.31 20.43
CA GLU A 63 -1.56 16.58 21.49
C GLU A 63 -0.10 16.45 21.01
N SER A 64 0.13 15.83 19.85
CA SER A 64 1.46 15.65 19.26
C SER A 64 1.94 16.83 18.42
N ILE A 65 1.07 17.80 18.15
CA ILE A 65 1.36 18.90 17.22
C ILE A 65 2.40 19.83 17.85
N VAL A 66 3.55 19.93 17.20
CA VAL A 66 4.63 20.86 17.55
C VAL A 66 4.98 21.69 16.33
N TRP A 67 4.87 23.01 16.47
CA TRP A 67 5.22 23.95 15.42
C TRP A 67 6.47 24.75 15.78
N GLU A 68 7.57 24.44 15.09
CA GLU A 68 8.82 25.19 15.09
C GLU A 68 9.05 25.76 13.68
N SER A 69 8.42 26.89 13.39
CA SER A 69 8.38 27.47 12.04
C SER A 69 9.75 27.49 11.34
N PRO A 70 9.86 26.99 10.09
CA PRO A 70 8.79 26.59 9.16
C PRO A 70 8.41 25.10 9.23
N VAL A 71 8.84 24.40 10.27
CA VAL A 71 8.66 22.95 10.44
C VAL A 71 7.49 22.68 11.37
N LEU A 72 6.59 21.81 10.92
CA LEU A 72 5.53 21.24 11.73
C LEU A 72 5.82 19.75 11.90
N THR A 73 5.81 19.28 13.14
CA THR A 73 5.84 17.84 13.45
C THR A 73 4.57 17.44 14.15
N PHE A 74 4.03 16.28 13.79
CA PHE A 74 2.84 15.70 14.39
C PHE A 74 2.84 14.19 14.15
N THR A 75 2.07 13.47 14.94
CA THR A 75 1.89 12.03 14.81
C THR A 75 0.52 11.74 14.22
N MET A 76 0.49 10.84 13.23
CA MET A 76 -0.75 10.27 12.68
C MET A 76 -0.99 8.87 13.24
N THR A 77 -2.27 8.50 13.37
CA THR A 77 -2.68 7.16 13.80
C THR A 77 -3.86 6.64 12.98
N ASP A 78 -3.98 5.32 12.87
CA ASP A 78 -5.18 4.62 12.40
C ASP A 78 -5.92 3.91 13.55
N GLY A 79 -5.59 4.27 14.80
CA GLY A 79 -6.09 3.63 16.02
C GLY A 79 -5.33 2.37 16.44
N ILE A 80 -4.35 1.91 15.66
CA ILE A 80 -3.53 0.73 15.97
C ILE A 80 -2.05 1.11 16.05
N ASN A 81 -1.52 1.75 15.01
CA ASN A 81 -0.13 2.17 14.92
C ASN A 81 -0.04 3.70 14.79
N GLU A 82 1.17 4.19 14.95
CA GLU A 82 1.51 5.60 14.87
C GLU A 82 2.59 5.82 13.82
N LEU A 83 2.54 6.99 13.17
CA LEU A 83 3.52 7.43 12.20
C LEU A 83 3.87 8.90 12.46
N ASP A 84 5.14 9.15 12.74
CA ASP A 84 5.65 10.50 12.93
C ASP A 84 5.81 11.22 11.59
N ILE A 85 5.21 12.41 11.50
CA ILE A 85 5.21 13.25 10.32
C ILE A 85 6.03 14.50 10.58
N ARG A 86 6.87 14.85 9.59
CA ARG A 86 7.57 16.12 9.52
C ARG A 86 7.14 16.83 8.25
N TYR A 87 6.43 17.93 8.40
CA TYR A 87 5.93 18.77 7.32
C TYR A 87 6.70 20.10 7.28
N GLU A 88 7.26 20.43 6.12
CA GLU A 88 7.86 21.72 5.85
C GLU A 88 7.03 22.46 4.80
N GLY A 89 6.55 23.66 5.12
CA GLY A 89 5.86 24.50 4.15
C GLY A 89 4.68 25.28 4.72
N VAL A 90 3.80 25.70 3.82
CA VAL A 90 2.60 26.46 4.17
C VAL A 90 1.51 25.49 4.61
N LEU A 91 1.20 25.50 5.90
CA LEU A 91 0.09 24.77 6.48
C LEU A 91 -1.23 25.06 5.74
N PRO A 92 -1.97 24.02 5.29
CA PRO A 92 -3.32 24.18 4.79
C PRO A 92 -4.23 24.78 5.88
N GLY A 93 -5.13 25.69 5.51
CA GLY A 93 -6.07 26.29 6.48
C GLY A 93 -7.09 25.32 7.09
N SER A 94 -7.15 24.08 6.59
CA SER A 94 -7.96 22.99 7.11
C SER A 94 -7.19 22.05 8.05
N PHE A 95 -5.90 22.27 8.27
CA PHE A 95 -5.15 21.50 9.26
C PHE A 95 -5.65 21.87 10.67
N PRO A 96 -5.96 20.87 11.52
CA PRO A 96 -6.55 21.09 12.84
C PRO A 96 -5.65 21.86 13.81
#